data_AF-A0A7V8DKQ9-F1
#
_entry.id   AF-A0A7V8DKQ9-F1
#
_cell.length_a   1.000
_cell.length_b   1.000
_cell.length_c   1.000
_cell.angle_alpha   90.00
_cell.angle_beta   90.00
_cell.angle_gamma   90.00
#
_symmetry.space_group_name_H-M   'P 1'
#
loop_
_entity.id
_entity.type
_entity.pdbx_description
1 polymer ?
#
loop_
_entity_poly.entity_id
_entity_poly.type
_entity_poly.pdbx_seq_one_letter_code
_entity_poly.pdbx_strand_id
1 'polypeptide(L)' 'MLGLGMQELVIILIIVIILFGASRLGQIGKGMGDAIRNFKKATNEPDSIDVTPKKDTADKKDSPEADKKA' A
#
# COMPACT_ATOMS: atom_id res chain seq x y z
N MET A 1 -34.00 -1.51 -4.73
CA MET A 1 -32.62 -1.43 -5.26
C MET A 1 -31.72 -1.17 -4.07
N LEU A 2 -30.81 -2.09 -3.73
CA LEU A 2 -29.88 -1.96 -2.59
C LEU A 2 -28.92 -0.80 -2.85
N GLY A 3 -29.32 0.40 -2.44
CA GLY A 3 -28.46 1.57 -2.43
C GLY A 3 -27.48 1.46 -1.28
N LEU A 4 -26.44 0.65 -1.46
CA LEU A 4 -25.28 0.68 -0.56
C LEU A 4 -24.57 2.01 -0.80
N GLY A 5 -24.84 2.98 0.07
CA GLY A 5 -24.16 4.25 0.07
C GLY A 5 -22.74 4.13 0.61
N MET A 6 -21.99 5.22 0.49
CA MET A 6 -20.62 5.30 1.00
C MET A 6 -20.56 4.99 2.51
N GLN A 7 -21.59 5.38 3.26
CA GLN A 7 -21.67 5.19 4.71
C GLN A 7 -21.81 3.70 5.08
N GLU A 8 -22.65 2.95 4.36
CA GLU A 8 -22.82 1.51 4.57
C GLU A 8 -21.54 0.74 4.24
N LEU A 9 -20.84 1.12 3.16
CA LEU A 9 -19.55 0.51 2.81
C LEU A 9 -18.49 0.72 3.89
N VAL A 10 -18.44 1.90 4.50
CA VAL A 10 -17.50 2.18 5.61
C VAL A 10 -17.83 1.34 6.84
N ILE A 11 -19.10 1.18 7.19
CA ILE A 11 -19.52 0.32 8.32
C ILE A 11 -19.10 -1.13 8.07
N ILE A 12 -19.34 -1.65 6.87
CA ILE A 12 -18.92 -3.01 6.49
C ILE A 12 -17.40 -3.14 6.56
N LEU A 13 -16.65 -2.16 6.06
CA LEU A 13 -15.19 -2.15 6.11
C LEU A 13 -14.68 -2.21 7.56
N ILE A 14 -15.29 -1.46 8.48
CA ILE A 14 -14.93 -1.50 9.90
C ILE A 14 -15.15 -2.91 10.47
N ILE A 15 -16.29 -3.54 10.18
CA ILE A 15 -16.59 -4.90 10.63
C ILE A 15 -15.54 -5.89 10.11
N VAL A 16 -15.20 -5.81 8.82
CA VAL A 16 -14.16 -6.65 8.20
C VAL A 16 -12.81 -6.44 8.89
N ILE A 17 -12.43 -5.21 9.19
CA ILE A 17 -11.18 -4.91 9.91
C ILE A 17 -11.19 -5.51 11.31
N ILE A 18 -12.33 -5.51 12.01
CA ILE A 18 -12.43 -6.12 13.36
C ILE A 18 -12.29 -7.65 13.26
N LEU A 19 -12.93 -8.29 12.29
CA LEU A 19 -12.91 -9.75 12.13
C LEU A 19 -11.54 -10.28 11.70
N PHE A 20 -10.92 -9.63 10.71
CA PHE A 20 -9.65 -10.09 10.13
C PHE A 20 -8.43 -9.43 10.79
N GLY A 21 -8.62 -8.31 11.47
CA GLY A 21 -7.56 -7.45 11.97
C GLY A 21 -6.97 -6.54 10.87
N ALA A 22 -6.56 -5.33 11.24
CA ALA A 22 -5.88 -4.40 10.33
C ALA A 22 -4.58 -4.99 9.74
N SER A 23 -3.88 -5.83 10.51
CA SER A 23 -2.62 -6.46 10.09
C SER A 23 -2.81 -7.42 8.92
N ARG A 24 -3.86 -8.25 8.90
CA ARG A 24 -4.11 -9.20 7.79
C ARG A 24 -4.52 -8.47 6.53
N LEU A 25 -5.39 -7.46 6.66
CA LEU A 25 -5.82 -6.66 5.52
C LEU A 25 -4.64 -5.89 4.91
N GLY A 26 -3.74 -5.36 5.74
CA GLY A 26 -2.50 -4.72 5.30
C GLY A 26 -1.50 -5.68 4.63
N GLN A 27 -1.35 -6.90 5.13
CA GLN A 27 -0.50 -7.93 4.52
C GLN A 27 -0.98 -8.31 3.12
N ILE A 28 -2.28 -8.57 2.96
CA ILE A 28 -2.91 -8.88 1.68
C ILE A 28 -2.79 -7.67 0.72
N GLY A 29 -3.05 -6.47 1.23
CA GLY A 29 -2.95 -5.23 0.46
C GLY A 29 -1.54 -4.95 -0.07
N LYS A 30 -0.49 -5.23 0.72
CA LYS A 30 0.91 -5.12 0.26
C LYS A 30 1.19 -6.06 -0.90
N GLY A 31 0.90 -7.35 -0.75
CA GLY A 31 1.12 -8.34 -1.81
C GLY A 31 0.31 -8.06 -3.08
N MET A 32 -0.96 -7.68 -2.93
CA MET A 32 -1.81 -7.30 -4.07
C MET A 32 -1.33 -5.99 -4.72
N GLY A 33 -0.89 -5.01 -3.94
CA GLY A 33 -0.37 -3.74 -4.43
C GLY A 33 0.91 -3.91 -5.25
N ASP A 34 1.83 -4.76 -4.79
CA ASP A 34 3.05 -5.09 -5.52
C ASP A 34 2.72 -5.83 -6.82
N ALA A 35 1.77 -6.77 -6.80
CA ALA A 35 1.30 -7.47 -7.98
C ALA A 35 0.68 -6.50 -9.01
N ILE A 36 -0.21 -5.60 -8.58
CA ILE A 36 -0.82 -4.59 -9.46
C ILE A 36 0.24 -3.64 -10.02
N ARG A 37 1.22 -3.22 -9.20
CA ARG A 37 2.31 -2.34 -9.62
C ARG A 37 3.18 -2.98 -10.70
N ASN A 38 3.55 -4.24 -10.51
CA ASN A 38 4.36 -4.99 -11.46
C ASN A 38 3.57 -5.30 -12.74
N PHE A 39 2.28 -5.65 -12.60
CA PHE A 39 1.38 -5.85 -13.74
C PHE A 39 1.24 -4.57 -14.57
N LYS A 40 1.06 -3.42 -13.92
CA LYS A 40 0.95 -2.13 -14.58
C LYS A 40 2.25 -1.73 -15.30
N LYS A 41 3.41 -2.02 -14.71
CA LYS A 41 4.71 -1.80 -15.37
C LYS A 41 4.87 -2.67 -16.61
N ALA A 42 4.67 -3.98 -16.47
CA ALA A 42 4.77 -4.93 -17.59
C ALA A 42 3.79 -4.62 -18.73
N THR A 43 2.62 -4.04 -18.42
CA THR A 43 1.62 -3.66 -19.44
C THR A 43 1.92 -2.30 -20.09
N ASN A 44 2.62 -1.38 -19.41
CA ASN A 44 2.91 -0.03 -19.95
C ASN A 44 4.33 0.13 -20.52
N GLU A 45 5.25 -0.80 -20.26
CA GLU A 45 6.60 -0.76 -20.82
C GLU A 45 6.67 -1.63 -22.10
N PRO A 46 6.78 -1.03 -23.30
CA PRO A 46 7.00 -1.78 -24.53
C PRO A 46 8.44 -2.32 -24.57
N ASP A 47 8.59 -3.65 -24.53
CA ASP A 47 9.76 -4.50 -24.85
C ASP A 47 11.14 -3.82 -24.86
N SER A 48 11.50 -3.13 -23.78
CA SER A 48 12.83 -2.56 -23.60
C SER A 48 13.36 -3.09 -22.27
N ILE A 49 14.35 -3.99 -22.36
CA ILE A 49 15.03 -4.61 -21.23
C ILE A 49 15.58 -3.50 -20.30
N ASP A 50 14.86 -3.15 -19.22
CA ASP A 50 15.32 -2.18 -18.21
C ASP A 50 16.31 -2.89 -17.26
N VAL A 51 17.59 -2.91 -17.64
CA VAL A 51 18.71 -3.34 -16.77
C VAL A 51 19.07 -2.20 -15.81
N THR A 52 18.12 -1.75 -14.99
CA THR A 52 18.39 -0.77 -13.92
C THR A 52 18.05 -1.40 -12.56
N PRO A 53 19.04 -1.66 -11.68
CA PRO A 53 18.78 -2.11 -10.33
C PRO A 53 18.09 -0.97 -9.57
N LYS A 54 16.77 -1.07 -9.35
CA LYS A 54 16.03 -0.12 -8.49
C LYS A 54 16.37 -0.41 -7.03
N LYS A 55 17.43 0.26 -6.60
CA LYS A 55 17.83 0.65 -5.24
C LYS A 55 16.73 0.47 -4.19
N ASP A 56 17.01 -0.42 -3.23
CA ASP A 56 16.34 -0.52 -1.94
C ASP A 56 16.10 0.89 -1.37
N THR A 57 14.85 1.28 -1.25
CA THR A 57 14.44 2.41 -0.41
C THR A 57 13.61 1.85 0.73
N ALA A 58 14.31 1.13 1.61
CA ALA A 58 13.91 1.03 3.01
C ALA A 58 14.57 2.21 3.75
N ASP A 59 13.80 2.80 4.66
CA ASP A 59 14.23 3.66 5.76
C ASP A 59 14.89 5.01 5.44
N LYS A 60 14.05 6.04 5.38
CA LYS A 60 14.35 7.33 6.02
C LYS A 60 13.06 8.11 6.28
N LYS A 61 12.44 7.84 7.42
CA LYS A 61 11.60 8.82 8.12
C LYS A 61 11.48 8.42 9.58
N ASP A 62 12.62 8.45 10.26
CA ASP A 62 12.61 8.75 11.68
C ASP A 62 13.51 9.97 11.90
N SER A 63 13.08 10.84 12.82
CA SER A 63 13.65 12.13 13.23
C SER A 63 13.19 13.38 12.46
N PRO A 64 12.35 14.22 13.09
CA PRO A 64 12.64 15.62 13.32
C PRO A 64 13.44 15.75 14.62
N GLU A 65 14.71 16.05 14.41
CA GLU A 65 15.72 16.53 15.34
C GLU A 65 15.28 17.84 16.04
N ALA A 66 15.37 17.89 17.38
CA ALA A 66 15.75 19.10 18.15
C ALA A 66 15.75 18.81 19.66
N ASP A 67 16.81 18.17 20.16
CA ASP A 67 17.15 18.17 21.58
C ASP A 67 18.59 18.69 21.74
N LYS A 68 18.70 19.91 22.27
CA LYS A 68 19.79 20.51 23.07
C LYS A 68 21.15 20.87 22.43
N LYS A 69 21.46 22.17 22.66
CA LYS A 69 22.74 22.80 23.06
C LYS A 69 23.84 23.02 22.01
N ALA A 70 24.06 24.29 21.70
CA ALA A 70 25.31 25.00 22.00
C ALA A 70 25.00 26.49 22.23
#